data_AF-A0A382MZX1-F1
#
_entry.id   AF-A0A382MZX1-F1
#
_cell.length_a   1.000
_cell.length_b   1.000
_cell.length_c   1.000
_cell.angle_alpha   90.00
_cell.angle_beta   90.00
_cell.angle_gamma   90.00
#
_symmetry.space_group_name_H-M   'P 1'
#
loop_
_entity.id
_entity.type
_entity.pdbx_description
1 polymer ?
#
loop_
_entity_poly.entity_id
_entity_poly.type
_entity_poly.pdbx_seq_one_letter_code
_entity_poly.pdbx_strand_id
1 'polypeptide(L)' 'MSFSIEAPAKINLCLHVVGRRRDNYHLISSLVIFLGIFDTISVSESKTLKLNIKG' A
#
# COMPACT_ATOMS: atom_id res chain seq x y z
N MET A 1 -24.15 6.21 1.72
CA MET A 1 -23.52 6.12 0.39
C MET A 1 -22.37 5.10 0.42
N SER A 2 -22.00 4.50 -0.71
CA SER A 2 -20.83 3.60 -0.81
C SER A 2 -20.03 3.89 -2.07
N PHE A 3 -18.72 3.76 -1.99
CA PHE A 3 -17.83 3.86 -3.14
C PHE A 3 -16.72 2.80 -3.07
N SER A 4 -16.09 2.56 -4.22
CA SER A 4 -15.05 1.56 -4.37
C SER A 4 -13.87 2.15 -5.11
N ILE A 5 -12.66 1.76 -4.73
CA ILE A 5 -11.41 2.17 -5.38
C ILE A 5 -10.49 0.97 -5.57
N GLU A 6 -9.69 1.03 -6.62
CA GLU A 6 -8.60 0.08 -6.86
C GLU A 6 -7.36 0.52 -6.06
N ALA A 7 -6.69 -0.44 -5.43
CA ALA A 7 -5.42 -0.27 -4.73
C ALA A 7 -4.34 -1.07 -5.47
N PRO A 8 -3.64 -0.46 -6.46
CA PRO A 8 -2.65 -1.17 -7.28
C PRO A 8 -1.48 -1.71 -6.47
N ALA A 9 -1.12 -2.97 -6.75
CA ALA A 9 0.11 -3.54 -6.25
C ALA A 9 1.31 -2.80 -6.86
N LYS A 10 2.42 -2.77 -6.12
CA LYS A 10 3.68 -2.20 -6.59
C LYS A 10 4.79 -3.23 -6.54
N ILE A 11 5.75 -3.08 -7.44
CA ILE A 11 7.04 -3.78 -7.36
C ILE A 11 8.17 -2.76 -7.36
N ASN A 12 9.20 -3.02 -6.55
CA ASN A 12 10.44 -2.25 -6.59
C ASN A 12 11.32 -2.89 -7.66
N LEU A 13 11.53 -2.21 -8.79
CA LEU A 13 12.46 -2.68 -9.83
C LEU A 13 13.91 -2.59 -9.36
N CYS A 14 14.20 -1.59 -8.51
CA CYS A 14 15.43 -1.56 -7.73
C CYS A 14 15.16 -1.07 -6.30
N LEU A 15 15.96 -1.58 -5.37
CA LEU A 15 15.95 -1.17 -3.97
C LEU A 15 17.39 -1.21 -3.44
N HIS A 16 17.91 -0.03 -3.09
CA HIS A 16 19.20 0.13 -2.46
C HIS A 16 19.03 0.70 -1.07
N VAL A 17 19.57 -0.01 -0.08
CA VAL A 17 19.75 0.51 1.27
C VAL A 17 21.02 1.35 1.26
N VAL A 18 20.89 2.65 1.51
CA VAL A 18 21.99 3.62 1.41
C VAL A 18 22.48 4.11 2.77
N GLY A 19 21.86 3.67 3.87
CA GLY A 19 22.29 3.99 5.22
C GLY A 19 21.27 3.59 6.27
N ARG A 20 21.62 3.80 7.55
CA ARG A 20 20.75 3.57 8.71
C ARG A 20 20.59 4.85 9.51
N ARG A 21 19.35 5.20 9.82
CA ARG A 21 18.95 6.36 10.61
C ARG A 21 19.08 6.03 12.10
N ARG A 22 19.09 7.08 12.94
CA ARG A 22 19.16 6.95 14.42
C ARG A 22 17.89 6.37 15.04
N ASP A 23 16.77 6.40 14.32
CA ASP A 23 15.48 5.82 14.70
C ASP A 23 15.31 4.35 14.28
N ASN A 24 16.41 3.67 13.92
CA ASN A 24 16.47 2.27 13.47
C ASN A 24 15.85 1.96 12.09
N TYR A 25 15.42 2.97 11.33
CA TYR A 25 15.02 2.78 9.95
C TYR A 25 16.21 2.88 8.97
N HIS A 26 16.03 2.35 7.76
CA HIS A 26 17.01 2.48 6.68
C HIS A 26 16.66 3.66 5.77
N LEU A 27 17.69 4.33 5.26
CA LEU A 27 17.57 5.17 4.09
C LEU A 27 17.52 4.26 2.87
N ILE A 28 16.48 4.40 2.06
CA ILE A 28 16.25 3.57 0.88
C ILE A 28 16.15 4.48 -0.34
N SER A 29 16.94 4.15 -1.37
CA SER A 29 16.72 4.62 -2.75
C SER A 29 16.01 3.52 -3.52
N SER A 30 14.90 3.82 -4.19
CA SER A 30 14.10 2.80 -4.89
C SER A 30 13.47 3.35 -6.16
N LEU A 31 13.45 2.52 -7.20
CA LEU A 31 12.60 2.71 -8.38
C LEU A 31 11.41 1.76 -8.28
N VAL A 32 10.21 2.33 -8.33
CA VAL A 32 8.95 1.59 -8.14
C VAL A 32 8.08 1.74 -9.37
N ILE A 33 7.39 0.66 -9.74
CA ILE A 33 6.28 0.70 -10.69
C ILE A 33 5.02 0.11 -10.07
N PHE A 34 3.87 0.56 -10.54
CA PHE A 34 2.58 -0.04 -10.23
C PHE A 34 2.22 -1.08 -11.29
N LEU A 35 1.58 -2.16 -10.83
CA LEU A 35 1.11 -3.24 -11.68
C LEU A 35 -0.38 -3.05 -11.99
N GLY A 36 -0.85 -3.70 -13.06
CA GLY A 36 -2.29 -3.77 -13.39
C GLY A 36 -3.10 -4.74 -12.51
N ILE A 37 -2.49 -5.28 -11.44
CA ILE A 37 -3.17 -6.09 -10.42
C ILE A 37 -3.36 -5.24 -9.17
N PHE A 38 -4.50 -5.41 -8.51
CA PHE A 38 -4.92 -4.55 -7.40
C PHE A 38 -5.86 -5.29 -6.45
N ASP A 39 -5.88 -4.84 -5.21
CA ASP A 39 -7.00 -5.11 -4.32
C ASP A 39 -8.11 -4.08 -4.56
N THR A 40 -9.36 -4.45 -4.26
CA THR A 40 -10.48 -3.50 -4.29
C THR A 40 -10.86 -3.11 -2.87
N ILE A 41 -10.80 -1.82 -2.57
CA ILE A 41 -11.25 -1.27 -1.29
C ILE A 41 -12.63 -0.67 -1.47
N SER A 42 -13.62 -1.24 -0.79
CA SER A 42 -14.99 -0.71 -0.77
C SER A 42 -15.30 -0.11 0.59
N VAL A 43 -15.87 1.09 0.59
CA VAL A 43 -16.21 1.84 1.80
C VAL A 43 -17.68 2.25 1.76
N SER A 44 -18.35 2.12 2.90
CA SER A 44 -19.72 2.57 3.11
C SER A 44 -19.88 3.19 4.49
N GLU A 45 -20.85 4.08 4.64
CA GLU A 45 -21.21 4.64 5.95
C GLU A 45 -21.51 3.55 6.99
N SER A 46 -21.02 3.74 8.20
CA SER A 46 -21.25 2.85 9.33
C SER A 46 -21.17 3.64 10.64
N LYS A 47 -21.93 3.20 11.65
CA LYS A 47 -21.86 3.78 13.01
C LYS A 47 -20.57 3.41 13.75
N THR A 48 -19.89 2.35 13.31
CA THR A 48 -18.66 1.84 13.92
C THR A 48 -17.65 1.42 12.85
N LEU A 49 -16.36 1.44 13.19
CA LEU A 49 -15.31 0.89 12.34
C LEU A 49 -15.45 -0.63 12.22
N LYS A 50 -15.50 -1.14 11.00
CA LYS A 50 -15.53 -2.56 10.67
C LYS A 50 -14.59 -2.83 9.51
N LEU A 51 -13.94 -3.99 9.53
CA LEU A 51 -13.07 -4.46 8.45
C LEU A 51 -13.51 -5.87 8.06
N ASN A 52 -13.73 -6.09 6.77
CA ASN A 52 -13.97 -7.39 6.18
C ASN A 52 -12.93 -7.61 5.10
N ILE A 53 -12.21 -8.73 5.17
CA ILE A 53 -11.12 -9.09 4.26
C ILE A 53 -11.51 -10.38 3.55
N LYS A 54 -11.31 -10.42 2.24
CA LYS A 54 -11.49 -11.60 1.40
C LYS A 54 -10.20 -11.79 0.59
N GLY A 55 -9.75 -13.04 0.48
CA GLY A 55 -8.54 -13.46 -0.24
C GLY A 55 -8.51 -14.96 -0.37
#